data_AF-Q1Z2N2-F1
#
_entry.id   AF-Q1Z2N2-F1
#
_cell.length_a   1.000
_cell.length_b   1.000
_cell.length_c   1.000
_cell.angle_alpha   90.00
_cell.angle_beta   90.00
_cell.angle_gamma   90.00
#
_symmetry.space_group_name_H-M   'P 1'
#
loop_
_entity.id
_entity.type
_entity.pdbx_description
1 polymer ?
#
loop_
_entity_poly.entity_id
_entity_poly.type
_entity_poly.pdbx_seq_one_letter_code
_entity_poly.pdbx_strand_id
1 'polypeptide(L)'
;MGTRKPNASHEIYHRRDCLGELIQIDGSHHDWFEDRSDKCCRLVYIDDTTGRLMNLRFSETKSAFNYMVTTREYIEQMHKKTRDL
;
A
#
# COMPACT_ATOMS: atom_id res chain seq x y z
N MET A 1 -31.63 -18.86 -12.34
CA MET A 1 -30.58 -18.23 -13.16
C MET A 1 -30.31 -16.84 -12.60
N GLY A 2 -29.22 -16.67 -11.83
CA GLY A 2 -28.81 -15.36 -11.33
C GLY A 2 -27.99 -14.64 -12.38
N THR A 3 -28.39 -13.43 -12.77
CA THR A 3 -27.66 -12.59 -13.71
C THR A 3 -26.36 -12.09 -13.05
N ARG A 4 -25.21 -12.44 -13.62
CA ARG A 4 -23.92 -11.85 -13.25
C ARG A 4 -24.00 -10.35 -13.57
N LYS A 5 -23.89 -9.49 -12.55
CA LYS A 5 -23.66 -8.05 -12.75
C LYS A 5 -22.36 -7.91 -13.56
N PRO A 6 -22.32 -7.11 -14.64
CA PRO A 6 -21.06 -6.83 -15.32
C PRO A 6 -20.13 -6.17 -14.31
N ASN A 7 -18.94 -6.75 -14.13
CA ASN A 7 -17.90 -6.11 -13.34
C ASN A 7 -17.62 -4.76 -13.99
N ALA A 8 -17.84 -3.66 -13.25
CA ALA A 8 -17.34 -2.36 -13.68
C ALA A 8 -15.85 -2.55 -13.95
N SER A 9 -15.43 -2.37 -15.21
CA SER A 9 -14.03 -2.37 -15.56
C SER A 9 -13.40 -1.24 -14.75
N HIS A 10 -12.50 -1.58 -13.82
CA HIS A 10 -11.69 -0.59 -13.12
C HIS A 10 -11.04 0.29 -14.20
N GLU A 11 -11.36 1.58 -14.22
CA GLU A 11 -10.68 2.52 -15.11
C GLU A 11 -9.20 2.47 -14.79
N ILE A 12 -8.40 2.08 -15.79
CA ILE A 12 -6.95 2.08 -15.66
C ILE A 12 -6.54 3.54 -15.84
N TYR A 13 -6.27 4.24 -14.74
CA TYR A 13 -5.64 5.55 -14.81
C TYR A 13 -4.25 5.41 -15.43
N HIS A 14 -3.85 6.39 -16.24
CA HIS A 14 -2.47 6.47 -16.72
C HIS A 14 -1.52 6.60 -15.54
N ARG A 15 -0.45 5.79 -15.56
CA ARG A 15 0.61 5.89 -14.56
C ARG A 15 1.28 7.26 -14.63
N ARG A 16 1.79 7.73 -13.50
CA ARG A 16 2.64 8.93 -13.44
C ARG A 16 3.98 8.71 -14.11
N ASP A 17 4.68 9.81 -14.40
CA ASP A 17 5.96 9.78 -15.13
C ASP A 17 7.16 9.67 -14.19
N CYS A 18 7.04 10.19 -12.95
CA CYS A 18 8.15 10.29 -12.02
C CYS A 18 7.99 9.38 -10.79
N LEU A 19 9.12 8.86 -10.28
CA LEU A 19 9.18 8.16 -8.99
C LEU A 19 8.70 9.08 -7.86
N GLY A 20 7.77 8.61 -7.04
CA GLY A 20 7.26 9.33 -5.87
C GLY A 20 6.16 10.34 -6.17
N GLU A 21 5.78 10.53 -7.44
CA GLU A 21 4.72 11.46 -7.84
C GLU A 21 3.34 10.98 -7.38
N LEU A 22 3.09 9.67 -7.45
CA LEU A 22 1.90 9.03 -6.89
C LEU A 22 2.27 7.73 -6.18
N ILE A 23 1.92 7.67 -4.90
CA ILE A 23 2.00 6.45 -4.10
C ILE A 23 0.59 5.90 -3.88
N GLN A 24 0.35 4.71 -4.38
CA GLN A 24 -0.87 3.95 -4.12
C GLN A 24 -0.72 3.21 -2.79
N ILE A 25 -1.70 3.39 -1.91
CA ILE A 25 -1.69 2.81 -0.58
C ILE A 25 -2.87 1.85 -0.45
N ASP A 26 -2.60 0.61 -0.05
CA ASP A 26 -3.65 -0.37 0.23
C ASP A 26 -3.37 -1.15 1.52
N GLY A 27 -4.42 -1.75 2.08
CA GLY A 27 -4.38 -2.55 3.29
C GLY A 27 -5.19 -3.83 3.16
N SER A 28 -4.58 -4.95 3.50
CA SER A 28 -5.10 -6.30 3.22
C SER A 28 -4.98 -7.19 4.47
N HIS A 29 -6.11 -7.66 5.00
CA HIS A 29 -6.16 -8.48 6.22
C HIS A 29 -6.18 -9.98 5.86
N HIS A 30 -5.08 -10.68 6.15
CA HIS A 30 -4.91 -12.08 5.79
C HIS A 30 -4.00 -12.79 6.81
N ASP A 31 -3.91 -14.11 6.66
CA ASP A 31 -2.89 -14.91 7.32
C ASP A 31 -1.55 -14.81 6.57
N TRP A 32 -0.90 -13.65 6.70
CA TRP A 32 0.34 -13.37 6.01
C TRP A 32 1.52 -14.23 6.48
N PHE A 33 1.40 -14.85 7.65
CA PHE A 33 2.47 -15.59 8.29
C PHE A 33 2.25 -17.11 8.27
N GLU A 34 1.18 -17.60 7.62
CA GLU A 34 0.89 -19.02 7.44
C GLU A 34 0.96 -19.77 8.79
N ASP A 35 0.07 -19.39 9.71
CA ASP A 35 -0.02 -19.93 11.08
C ASP A 35 1.20 -19.70 11.99
N ARG A 36 2.24 -18.98 11.55
CA ARG A 36 3.41 -18.62 12.41
C ARG A 36 3.17 -17.41 13.30
N SER A 37 2.08 -16.69 13.09
CA SER A 37 1.62 -15.54 13.89
C SER A 37 0.14 -15.29 13.63
N ASP A 38 -0.50 -14.47 14.47
CA ASP A 38 -1.89 -14.08 14.29
C ASP A 38 -2.11 -13.34 12.95
N LYS A 39 -3.32 -13.50 12.39
CA LYS A 39 -3.75 -12.77 11.20
C LYS A 39 -3.64 -11.27 11.44
N CYS A 40 -3.16 -10.55 10.44
CA CYS A 40 -2.95 -9.12 10.56
C CYS A 40 -3.24 -8.40 9.23
N CYS A 41 -3.32 -7.09 9.30
CA CYS A 41 -3.40 -6.22 8.14
C CYS A 41 -2.00 -5.87 7.65
N ARG A 42 -1.74 -6.14 6.36
CA ARG A 42 -0.56 -5.65 5.66
C ARG A 42 -0.90 -4.36 4.95
N LEU A 43 -0.24 -3.28 5.36
CA LEU A 43 -0.30 -1.97 4.71
C LEU A 43 0.88 -1.84 3.74
N VAL A 44 0.60 -1.53 2.48
CA VAL A 44 1.61 -1.41 1.42
C VAL A 44 1.53 -0.04 0.76
N TYR A 45 2.69 0.50 0.40
CA TYR A 45 2.86 1.75 -0.33
C TYR A 45 3.59 1.39 -1.62
N ILE A 46 2.90 1.50 -2.76
CA ILE A 46 3.43 1.15 -4.07
C ILE A 46 3.57 2.42 -4.90
N ASP A 47 4.75 2.64 -5.45
CA ASP A 47 4.95 3.70 -6.43
C ASP A 47 4.23 3.35 -7.74
N ASP A 48 3.35 4.22 -8.19
CA ASP A 48 2.52 3.98 -9.37
C ASP A 48 3.34 3.88 -10.67
N THR A 49 4.36 4.73 -10.80
CA THR A 49 5.26 4.79 -11.96
C THR A 49 6.07 3.50 -12.13
N THR A 50 6.73 3.06 -11.06
CA THR A 50 7.72 1.98 -11.10
C THR A 50 7.20 0.64 -10.59
N GLY A 51 6.05 0.63 -9.90
CA GLY A 51 5.53 -0.56 -9.21
C GLY A 51 6.33 -0.97 -7.98
N ARG A 52 7.29 -0.14 -7.52
CA ARG A 52 8.17 -0.47 -6.40
C ARG A 52 7.42 -0.42 -5.07
N LEU A 53 7.72 -1.37 -4.18
CA LEU A 53 7.31 -1.29 -2.78
C LEU A 53 8.15 -0.21 -2.06
N MET A 54 7.48 0.85 -1.65
CA MET A 54 8.09 2.05 -1.06
C MET A 54 8.09 2.00 0.48
N ASN A 55 7.06 1.39 1.07
CA ASN A 55 6.98 1.09 2.49
C ASN A 55 6.03 -0.09 2.73
N LEU A 56 6.26 -0.82 3.82
CA LEU A 56 5.40 -1.93 4.24
C LEU A 56 5.33 -1.98 5.77
N ARG A 57 4.12 -2.18 6.29
CA ARG A 57 3.89 -2.40 7.71
C ARG A 57 2.85 -3.49 7.94
N PHE A 58 3.10 -4.35 8.91
CA PHE A 58 2.09 -5.23 9.48
C PHE A 58 1.47 -4.56 10.70
N SER A 59 0.14 -4.50 10.75
CA SER A 59 -0.63 -3.98 11.87
C SER A 59 -1.76 -4.93 12.22
N GLU A 60 -2.13 -5.01 13.50
CA GLU A 60 -3.23 -5.89 13.95
C GLU A 60 -4.55 -5.57 13.21
N THR A 61 -4.86 -4.29 13.00
CA THR A 61 -6.10 -3.83 12.36
C THR A 61 -5.86 -2.89 11.17
N LYS A 62 -6.83 -2.84 10.24
CA LYS A 62 -6.92 -1.80 9.20
C LYS A 62 -7.60 -0.57 9.80
N SER A 63 -6.79 0.36 10.33
CA SER A 63 -7.30 1.59 10.93
C SER A 63 -6.68 2.82 10.27
N ALA A 64 -7.41 3.93 10.28
CA ALA A 64 -6.90 5.21 9.80
C ALA A 64 -5.61 5.61 10.52
N PHE A 65 -5.52 5.32 11.82
CA PHE A 65 -4.33 5.62 12.62
C PHE A 65 -3.10 4.83 12.16
N ASN A 66 -3.28 3.55 11.84
CA ASN A 66 -2.20 2.72 11.32
C ASN A 66 -1.69 3.23 9.97
N TYR A 67 -2.58 3.70 9.08
CA TYR A 67 -2.17 4.39 7.86
C TYR A 67 -1.39 5.66 8.14
N MET A 68 -1.86 6.53 9.05
CA MET A 68 -1.15 7.79 9.36
C MET A 68 0.25 7.53 9.92
N VAL A 69 0.40 6.57 10.82
CA VAL A 69 1.71 6.20 11.36
C VAL A 69 2.62 5.64 10.25
N THR A 70 2.11 4.75 9.40
CA THR A 70 2.90 4.17 8.30
C THR A 70 3.26 5.22 7.24
N THR A 71 2.40 6.21 7.00
CA THR A 71 2.68 7.34 6.11
C THR A 71 3.79 8.21 6.69
N ARG A 72 3.78 8.46 8.00
CA ARG A 72 4.86 9.19 8.67
C ARG A 72 6.20 8.46 8.53
N GLU A 73 6.22 7.15 8.79
CA GLU A 73 7.42 6.31 8.61
C GLU A 73 7.95 6.39 7.18
N TYR A 74 7.07 6.31 6.17
CA TYR A 74 7.42 6.43 4.76
C TYR A 74 8.07 7.79 4.46
N ILE A 75 7.44 8.89 4.87
CA ILE A 75 7.94 10.25 4.64
C ILE A 75 9.30 10.45 5.32
N GLU A 76 9.46 10.00 6.56
CA GLU A 76 10.73 10.10 7.30
C GLU A 76 11.86 9.32 6.61
N GLN A 77 11.56 8.13 6.07
CA GLN A 77 12.54 7.35 5.29
C GLN A 77 12.91 8.03 3.98
N MET A 78 11.94 8.61 3.26
CA MET A 78 12.20 9.33 2.01
C MET A 78 13.04 10.58 2.25
N HIS A 79 12.73 11.36 3.29
CA HIS A 79 13.52 12.53 3.67
C HIS A 79 14.97 12.18 4.00
N LYS A 80 15.23 11.05 4.69
CA LYS A 80 16.60 10.59 4.93
C LYS A 80 17.33 10.28 3.62
N LYS A 81 16.70 9.49 2.73
CA LYS A 81 17.27 9.15 1.42
C LYS A 81 17.64 10.38 0.59
N THR A 82 16.79 11.42 0.59
CA THR A 82 17.08 12.65 -0.16
C THR A 82 18.23 13.46 0.45
N ARG A 83 18.45 13.38 1.77
CA ARG A 83 19.53 14.13 2.45
C ARG A 83 20.91 13.47 2.30
N ASP A 84 20.94 12.16 2.06
CA ASP A 84 22.16 11.37 1.92
C ASP A 84 22.63 11.27 0.44
N LEU A 85 21.95 11.96 -0.49
CA LEU A 85 22.29 12.13 -1.90
C LEU A 85 22.94 13.49 -2.16
#